data_AF-A0A0F2L156-F1
#
_entry.id   AF-A0A0F2L156-F1
#
_cell.length_a   1.000
_cell.length_b   1.000
_cell.length_c   1.000
_cell.angle_alpha   90.00
_cell.angle_beta   90.00
_cell.angle_gamma   90.00
#
_symmetry.space_group_name_H-M   'P 1'
#
loop_
_entity.id
_entity.type
_entity.pdbx_description
1 polymer ?
#
loop_
_entity_poly.entity_id
_entity_poly.type
_entity_poly.pdbx_seq_one_letter_code
_entity_poly.pdbx_strand_id
1 'polypeptide(L)'
;MTDQIIGVPPNLTDVRVVTGVGVLAHLALASTFLGTILIAVVAEYLYIRSHNQFWLNTARTFSVISTIFFGVGAAFGTLVEFGLVTIWSNFISLIGEAIVLPFYLELFAFLMEVIILPLYVFTWSKIKNQTLHWIIGIAAAFGGYWSAYNILAVMASLSMRPPGLEVLNLYQATGQNVVGLTDYVVKWANPADAWNMFWWGANVFIFHGILAAVILTWSIISAIYLYLYIRDRNPERLMMLKLLVPTVAILTAIEGFVLGHFQGELVTQYDPLKLAAIEGMYWSGLRVDPLTSFLAYGTFNHAFWGY
;
A
#
# COMPACT_ATOMS: atom_id res chain seq x y z
N MET A 1 -5.85 -44.26 -5.35
CA MET A 1 -5.87 -43.27 -4.25
C MET A 1 -5.66 -41.94 -4.93
N THR A 2 -6.73 -41.18 -5.08
CA THR A 2 -6.70 -39.84 -5.68
C THR A 2 -5.92 -38.92 -4.76
N ASP A 3 -4.86 -38.30 -5.28
CA ASP A 3 -4.11 -37.22 -4.65
C ASP A 3 -5.00 -35.98 -4.46
N GLN A 4 -5.98 -36.06 -3.58
CA GLN A 4 -6.56 -34.88 -2.95
C GLN A 4 -5.53 -34.37 -1.94
N ILE A 5 -4.50 -33.73 -2.48
CA ILE A 5 -3.79 -32.69 -1.73
C ILE A 5 -4.87 -31.70 -1.34
N ILE A 6 -5.17 -31.63 -0.03
CA ILE A 6 -6.07 -30.64 0.52
C ILE A 6 -5.54 -29.27 0.06
N GLY A 7 -6.27 -28.58 -0.81
CA GLY A 7 -6.03 -27.16 -1.06
C GLY A 7 -5.29 -26.74 -2.34
N VAL A 8 -5.14 -27.59 -3.37
CA VAL A 8 -4.84 -27.06 -4.72
C VAL A 8 -6.17 -26.93 -5.50
N PRO A 9 -6.65 -25.71 -5.79
CA PRO A 9 -7.84 -25.50 -6.58
C PRO A 9 -7.69 -26.16 -7.95
N PRO A 10 -8.71 -26.86 -8.47
CA PRO A 10 -8.63 -27.56 -9.76
C PRO A 10 -8.38 -26.61 -10.95
N ASN A 11 -8.63 -25.31 -10.77
CA ASN A 11 -8.26 -24.27 -11.72
C ASN A 11 -7.51 -23.13 -11.02
N LEU A 12 -6.17 -23.18 -11.03
CA LEU A 12 -5.31 -22.13 -10.48
C LEU A 12 -5.52 -20.76 -11.15
N THR A 13 -5.98 -20.73 -12.39
CA THR A 13 -6.24 -19.48 -13.11
C THR A 13 -7.43 -18.75 -12.50
N ASP A 14 -8.55 -19.44 -12.29
CA ASP A 14 -9.76 -18.85 -11.71
C ASP A 14 -9.49 -18.30 -10.31
N VAL A 15 -8.73 -19.06 -9.51
CA VAL A 15 -8.34 -18.64 -8.17
C VAL A 15 -7.43 -17.40 -8.19
N ARG A 16 -6.45 -17.33 -9.09
CA ARG A 16 -5.63 -16.12 -9.26
C ARG A 16 -6.47 -14.92 -9.67
N VAL A 17 -7.46 -15.11 -10.55
CA VAL A 17 -8.37 -14.03 -10.96
C VAL A 17 -9.22 -13.55 -9.79
N VAL A 18 -9.82 -14.46 -9.01
CA VAL A 18 -10.62 -14.11 -7.83
C VAL A 18 -9.78 -13.34 -6.80
N THR A 19 -8.58 -13.82 -6.47
CA THR A 19 -7.66 -13.12 -5.57
C THR A 19 -7.26 -11.76 -6.13
N GLY A 20 -6.89 -11.68 -7.41
CA GLY A 20 -6.49 -10.44 -8.06
C GLY A 20 -7.60 -9.39 -8.03
N VAL A 21 -8.83 -9.77 -8.37
CA VAL A 21 -10.00 -8.87 -8.31
C VAL A 21 -10.26 -8.40 -6.88
N GLY A 22 -10.23 -9.30 -5.89
CA GLY A 22 -10.43 -8.95 -4.48
C GLY A 22 -9.38 -7.98 -3.95
N VAL A 23 -8.10 -8.26 -4.20
CA VAL A 23 -6.97 -7.41 -3.78
C VAL A 23 -7.02 -6.05 -4.47
N LEU A 24 -7.26 -6.00 -5.78
CA LEU A 24 -7.33 -4.72 -6.51
C LEU A 24 -8.53 -3.87 -6.09
N ALA A 25 -9.68 -4.49 -5.83
CA ALA A 25 -10.85 -3.79 -5.31
C ALA A 25 -10.58 -3.22 -3.90
N HIS A 26 -10.01 -4.02 -3.00
CA HIS A 26 -9.61 -3.56 -1.68
C HIS A 26 -8.59 -2.41 -1.77
N LEU A 27 -7.55 -2.57 -2.59
CA LEU A 27 -6.49 -1.58 -2.78
C LEU A 27 -7.05 -0.24 -3.28
N ALA A 28 -7.99 -0.24 -4.22
CA ALA A 28 -8.62 0.98 -4.71
C ALA A 28 -9.41 1.70 -3.60
N LEU A 29 -10.16 0.96 -2.79
CA LEU A 29 -10.93 1.52 -1.67
C LEU A 29 -10.02 2.06 -0.55
N ALA A 30 -9.00 1.28 -0.17
CA ALA A 30 -8.01 1.66 0.84
C ALA A 30 -7.21 2.89 0.39
N SER A 31 -6.77 2.94 -0.87
CA SER A 31 -6.07 4.10 -1.43
C SER A 31 -6.93 5.36 -1.38
N THR A 32 -8.21 5.23 -1.71
CA THR A 32 -9.16 6.34 -1.68
C THR A 32 -9.42 6.82 -0.25
N PHE A 33 -9.48 5.91 0.73
CA PHE A 33 -9.53 6.27 2.13
C PHE A 33 -8.33 7.14 2.54
N LEU A 34 -7.10 6.71 2.26
CA LEU A 34 -5.88 7.47 2.62
C LEU A 34 -5.88 8.89 2.06
N GLY A 35 -6.26 9.06 0.79
CA GLY A 35 -6.32 10.37 0.17
C GLY A 35 -7.45 11.26 0.71
N THR A 36 -8.64 10.69 0.95
CA THR A 36 -9.81 11.46 1.40
C THR A 36 -9.72 11.88 2.87
N ILE A 37 -9.19 11.03 3.76
CA ILE A 37 -9.00 11.39 5.17
C ILE A 37 -7.96 12.52 5.29
N LEU A 38 -6.91 12.50 4.46
CA LEU A 38 -5.90 13.57 4.44
C LEU A 38 -6.52 14.91 4.01
N ILE A 39 -7.41 14.91 3.01
CA ILE A 39 -8.17 16.10 2.62
C ILE A 39 -9.01 16.61 3.79
N ALA A 40 -9.70 15.72 4.51
CA ALA A 40 -10.53 16.11 5.64
C ALA A 40 -9.72 16.85 6.72
N VAL A 41 -8.58 16.26 7.12
CA VAL A 41 -7.67 16.82 8.13
C VAL A 41 -7.02 18.12 7.69
N VAL A 42 -6.58 18.22 6.43
CA VAL A 42 -6.01 19.45 5.86
C VAL A 42 -7.06 20.56 5.78
N ALA A 43 -8.28 20.24 5.31
CA ALA A 43 -9.36 21.20 5.23
C ALA A 43 -9.76 21.72 6.62
N GLU A 44 -9.79 20.86 7.63
CA GLU A 44 -10.06 21.29 9.00
C GLU A 44 -8.97 22.22 9.54
N TYR A 45 -7.70 21.92 9.30
CA TYR A 45 -6.60 22.82 9.64
C TYR A 45 -6.76 24.19 8.96
N LEU A 46 -7.08 24.20 7.67
CA LEU A 46 -7.31 25.44 6.92
C LEU A 46 -8.50 26.22 7.48
N TYR A 47 -9.55 25.55 7.95
CA TYR A 47 -10.66 26.18 8.66
C TYR A 47 -10.22 26.79 10.00
N ILE A 48 -9.44 26.09 10.81
CA ILE A 48 -8.93 26.62 12.10
C ILE A 48 -8.11 27.90 11.85
N ARG A 49 -7.35 27.97 10.75
CA ARG A 49 -6.50 29.12 10.42
C ARG A 49 -7.26 30.28 9.77
N SER A 50 -8.25 29.99 8.93
CA SER A 50 -8.91 31.01 8.09
C SER A 50 -10.33 31.35 8.52
N HIS A 51 -10.95 30.52 9.36
CA HIS A 51 -12.38 30.54 9.71
C HIS A 51 -13.34 30.53 8.50
N ASN A 52 -12.85 30.12 7.33
CA ASN A 52 -13.68 30.06 6.12
C ASN A 52 -14.57 28.81 6.13
N GLN A 53 -15.88 29.03 6.07
CA GLN A 53 -16.89 27.97 6.14
C GLN A 53 -16.78 26.93 5.01
N PHE A 54 -16.23 27.30 3.84
CA PHE A 54 -15.93 26.37 2.76
C PHE A 54 -15.03 25.22 3.24
N TRP A 55 -13.98 25.53 4.00
CA TRP A 55 -13.04 24.54 4.51
C TRP A 55 -13.65 23.66 5.59
N LEU A 56 -14.50 24.21 6.45
CA LEU A 56 -15.26 23.41 7.44
C LEU A 56 -16.22 22.44 6.74
N ASN A 57 -16.95 22.90 5.72
CA ASN A 57 -17.84 22.04 4.95
C ASN A 57 -17.05 20.95 4.21
N THR A 58 -15.91 21.31 3.62
CA THR A 58 -15.00 20.36 2.97
C THR A 58 -14.50 19.30 3.95
N ALA A 59 -14.05 19.70 5.15
CA ALA A 59 -13.58 18.77 6.16
C ALA A 59 -14.68 17.77 6.58
N ARG A 60 -15.90 18.26 6.85
CA ARG A 60 -17.05 17.42 7.18
C ARG A 60 -17.38 16.44 6.06
N THR A 61 -17.50 16.93 4.82
CA THR A 61 -17.81 16.10 3.66
C THR A 61 -16.76 15.02 3.45
N PHE A 62 -15.48 15.37 3.45
CA PHE A 62 -14.42 14.40 3.23
C PHE A 62 -14.24 13.43 4.40
N SER A 63 -14.55 13.84 5.64
CA SER A 63 -14.58 12.92 6.79
C SER A 63 -15.64 11.83 6.64
N VAL A 64 -16.81 12.16 6.06
CA VAL A 64 -17.87 11.18 5.79
C VAL A 64 -17.48 10.29 4.62
N ILE A 65 -16.94 10.88 3.54
CA ILE A 65 -16.47 10.12 2.37
C ILE A 65 -15.38 9.12 2.78
N SER A 66 -14.40 9.54 3.59
CA SER A 66 -13.35 8.65 4.08
C SER A 66 -13.92 7.49 4.89
N THR A 67 -14.92 7.73 5.73
CA THR A 67 -15.58 6.66 6.51
C THR A 67 -16.34 5.67 5.64
N ILE A 68 -16.94 6.11 4.53
CA ILE A 68 -17.58 5.20 3.57
C ILE A 68 -16.53 4.31 2.90
N PHE A 69 -15.44 4.90 2.40
CA PHE A 69 -14.36 4.13 1.78
C PHE A 69 -13.68 3.18 2.77
N PHE A 70 -13.48 3.62 4.01
CA PHE A 70 -12.98 2.78 5.08
C PHE A 70 -13.90 1.60 5.35
N GLY A 71 -15.20 1.82 5.55
CA GLY A 71 -16.15 0.75 5.88
C GLY A 71 -16.28 -0.30 4.77
N VAL A 72 -16.38 0.12 3.50
CA VAL A 72 -16.41 -0.81 2.36
C VAL A 72 -15.04 -1.47 2.16
N GLY A 73 -13.95 -0.69 2.30
CA GLY A 73 -12.58 -1.17 2.22
C GLY A 73 -12.30 -2.28 3.24
N ALA A 74 -12.69 -2.08 4.49
CA ALA A 74 -12.55 -3.05 5.58
C ALA A 74 -13.27 -4.37 5.25
N ALA A 75 -14.49 -4.32 4.72
CA ALA A 75 -15.22 -5.52 4.30
C ALA A 75 -14.49 -6.30 3.19
N PHE A 76 -13.94 -5.58 2.20
CA PHE A 76 -13.09 -6.20 1.16
C PHE A 76 -11.76 -6.71 1.71
N GLY A 77 -11.18 -6.03 2.70
CA GLY A 77 -9.94 -6.45 3.38
C GLY A 77 -10.14 -7.77 4.11
N THR A 78 -11.24 -7.90 4.85
CA THR A 78 -11.65 -9.17 5.47
C THR A 78 -11.81 -10.29 4.44
N LEU A 79 -12.39 -9.99 3.26
CA LEU A 79 -12.50 -10.97 2.18
C LEU A 79 -11.12 -11.41 1.66
N VAL A 80 -10.17 -10.47 1.53
CA VAL A 80 -8.79 -10.77 1.12
C VAL A 80 -8.07 -11.61 2.18
N GLU A 81 -8.21 -11.27 3.46
CA GLU A 81 -7.61 -12.01 4.58
C GLU A 81 -8.13 -13.45 4.66
N PHE A 82 -9.44 -13.65 4.56
CA PHE A 82 -10.01 -15.00 4.46
C PHE A 82 -9.55 -15.71 3.18
N GLY A 83 -9.39 -15.00 2.07
CA GLY A 83 -8.83 -15.53 0.83
C GLY A 83 -7.40 -16.06 1.03
N LEU A 84 -6.55 -15.36 1.77
CA LEU A 84 -5.20 -15.84 2.08
C LEU A 84 -5.23 -17.19 2.81
N VAL A 85 -6.10 -17.34 3.81
CA VAL A 85 -6.17 -18.56 4.63
C VAL A 85 -6.91 -19.71 3.92
N THR A 86 -7.99 -19.41 3.19
CA THR A 86 -8.86 -20.44 2.61
C THR A 86 -8.47 -20.88 1.20
N ILE A 87 -7.97 -19.94 0.39
CA ILE A 87 -7.59 -20.19 -1.01
C ILE A 87 -6.09 -20.49 -1.11
N TRP A 88 -5.27 -19.80 -0.30
CA TRP A 88 -3.81 -19.87 -0.33
C TRP A 88 -3.21 -20.45 0.96
N SER A 89 -3.88 -21.43 1.57
CA SER A 89 -3.49 -22.06 2.84
C SER A 89 -2.04 -22.57 2.84
N ASN A 90 -1.58 -23.19 1.74
CA ASN A 90 -0.22 -23.70 1.63
C ASN A 90 0.81 -22.56 1.57
N PHE A 91 0.46 -21.45 0.92
CA PHE A 91 1.31 -20.26 0.88
C PHE A 91 1.39 -19.61 2.26
N ILE A 92 0.27 -19.47 2.96
CA ILE A 92 0.27 -18.95 4.35
C ILE A 92 1.05 -19.86 5.30
N SER A 93 1.00 -21.18 5.10
CA SER A 93 1.81 -22.11 5.89
C SER A 93 3.30 -21.98 5.63
N LEU A 94 3.68 -21.53 4.42
CA LEU A 94 5.06 -21.22 4.05
C LEU A 94 5.55 -19.91 4.69
N ILE A 95 4.77 -18.83 4.61
CA ILE A 95 5.24 -17.48 5.00
C ILE A 95 4.80 -17.01 6.38
N GLY A 96 3.86 -17.72 7.01
CA GLY A 96 3.08 -17.25 8.16
C GLY A 96 3.96 -16.75 9.31
N GLU A 97 5.01 -17.50 9.67
CA GLU A 97 5.94 -17.13 10.74
C GLU A 97 6.66 -15.81 10.45
N ALA A 98 7.11 -15.59 9.22
CA ALA A 98 7.84 -14.37 8.84
C ALA A 98 6.97 -13.11 8.94
N ILE A 99 5.67 -13.20 8.64
CA ILE A 99 4.76 -12.05 8.50
C ILE A 99 3.96 -11.72 9.76
N VAL A 100 4.09 -12.51 10.84
CA VAL A 100 3.31 -12.33 12.08
C VAL A 100 3.42 -10.91 12.63
N LEU A 101 4.62 -10.33 12.66
CA LEU A 101 4.84 -9.01 13.25
C LEU A 101 4.03 -7.91 12.54
N PRO A 102 4.15 -7.70 11.22
CA PRO A 102 3.30 -6.73 10.52
C PRO A 102 1.81 -6.99 10.64
N PHE A 103 1.35 -8.24 10.56
CA PHE A 103 -0.08 -8.58 10.70
C PHE A 103 -0.61 -8.21 12.09
N TYR A 104 0.19 -8.42 13.14
CA TYR A 104 -0.19 -8.02 14.49
C TYR A 104 -0.25 -6.49 14.64
N LEU A 105 0.69 -5.76 14.04
CA LEU A 105 0.70 -4.29 14.02
C LEU A 105 -0.45 -3.71 13.19
N GLU A 106 -0.79 -4.36 12.08
CA GLU A 106 -1.96 -4.02 11.26
C GLU A 106 -3.24 -4.15 12.07
N LEU A 107 -3.41 -5.22 12.86
CA LEU A 107 -4.60 -5.38 13.71
C LEU A 107 -4.78 -4.21 14.71
N PHE A 108 -3.69 -3.71 15.28
CA PHE A 108 -3.75 -2.52 16.15
C PHE A 108 -4.09 -1.25 15.38
N ALA A 109 -3.49 -1.07 14.20
CA ALA A 109 -3.78 0.08 13.35
C ALA A 109 -5.26 0.06 12.89
N PHE A 110 -5.77 -1.09 12.51
CA PHE A 110 -7.18 -1.30 12.17
C PHE A 110 -8.11 -1.00 13.35
N LEU A 111 -7.79 -1.48 14.55
CA LEU A 111 -8.58 -1.16 15.74
C LEU A 111 -8.58 0.35 16.03
N MET A 112 -7.44 1.02 15.83
CA MET A 112 -7.32 2.47 15.95
C MET A 112 -8.25 3.18 14.95
N GLU A 113 -8.32 2.73 13.70
CA GLU A 113 -9.23 3.27 12.69
C GLU A 113 -10.70 3.09 13.09
N VAL A 114 -11.10 1.87 13.47
CA VAL A 114 -12.48 1.51 13.85
C VAL A 114 -12.98 2.35 15.03
N ILE A 115 -12.09 2.76 15.94
CA ILE A 115 -12.46 3.57 17.11
C ILE A 115 -12.38 5.07 16.80
N ILE A 116 -11.25 5.55 16.26
CA ILE A 116 -10.94 6.97 16.16
C ILE A 116 -11.63 7.61 14.96
N LEU A 117 -11.77 6.92 13.82
CA LEU A 117 -12.43 7.50 12.64
C LEU A 117 -13.91 7.83 12.90
N PRO A 118 -14.73 6.95 13.52
CA PRO A 118 -16.08 7.33 13.93
C PRO A 118 -16.10 8.45 14.97
N LEU A 119 -15.12 8.48 15.89
CA LEU A 119 -14.99 9.58 16.84
C LEU A 119 -14.79 10.91 16.09
N TYR A 120 -13.92 10.94 15.09
CA TYR A 120 -13.71 12.12 14.24
C TYR A 120 -15.00 12.55 13.53
N VAL A 121 -15.70 11.62 12.89
CA VAL A 121 -16.88 11.96 12.08
C VAL A 121 -18.12 12.33 12.90
N PHE A 122 -18.35 11.70 14.05
CA PHE A 122 -19.59 11.88 14.81
C PHE A 122 -19.49 12.89 15.94
N THR A 123 -18.34 13.55 16.12
CA THR A 123 -18.14 14.54 17.20
C THR A 123 -17.99 15.99 16.74
N TRP A 124 -18.23 16.29 15.45
CA TRP A 124 -18.22 17.66 14.89
C TRP A 124 -19.04 18.70 15.70
N SER A 125 -20.14 18.28 16.34
CA SER A 125 -20.99 19.14 17.17
C SER A 125 -20.81 18.93 18.69
N LYS A 126 -20.02 17.93 19.09
CA LYS A 126 -19.81 17.54 20.50
C LYS A 126 -18.50 18.09 21.07
N ILE A 127 -17.43 18.13 20.27
CA ILE A 127 -16.13 18.67 20.68
C ILE A 127 -16.06 20.14 20.29
N LYS A 128 -16.12 21.04 21.28
CA LYS A 128 -16.05 22.50 21.04
C LYS A 128 -14.64 22.98 20.71
N ASN A 129 -13.61 22.28 21.19
CA ASN A 129 -12.22 22.62 20.91
C ASN A 129 -11.83 22.08 19.53
N GLN A 130 -11.73 23.00 18.55
CA GLN A 130 -11.43 22.66 17.16
C GLN A 130 -10.04 22.01 17.01
N THR A 131 -9.04 22.46 17.77
CA THR A 131 -7.70 21.86 17.74
C THR A 131 -7.72 20.42 18.24
N LEU A 132 -8.50 20.13 19.28
CA LEU A 132 -8.67 18.76 19.78
C LEU A 132 -9.38 17.88 18.74
N HIS A 133 -10.43 18.39 18.10
CA HIS A 133 -11.13 17.68 17.04
C HIS A 133 -10.20 17.38 15.85
N TRP A 134 -9.36 18.34 15.47
CA TRP A 134 -8.36 18.17 14.42
C TRP A 134 -7.27 17.13 14.79
N ILE A 135 -6.81 17.09 16.04
CA ILE A 135 -5.88 16.06 16.53
C ILE A 135 -6.51 14.67 16.44
N ILE A 136 -7.80 14.53 16.74
CA ILE A 136 -8.53 13.27 16.55
C ILE A 136 -8.55 12.89 15.07
N GLY A 137 -8.76 13.86 14.17
CA GLY A 137 -8.64 13.65 12.73
C GLY A 137 -7.26 13.16 12.29
N ILE A 138 -6.18 13.77 12.81
CA ILE A 138 -4.80 13.31 12.56
C ILE A 138 -4.60 11.88 13.05
N ALA A 139 -5.08 11.55 14.24
CA ALA A 139 -5.00 10.20 14.78
C ALA A 139 -5.78 9.19 13.93
N ALA A 140 -6.97 9.57 13.42
CA ALA A 140 -7.73 8.74 12.49
C ALA A 140 -6.98 8.50 11.18
N ALA A 141 -6.37 9.54 10.61
CA ALA A 141 -5.52 9.40 9.43
C ALA A 141 -4.32 8.48 9.73
N PHE A 142 -3.63 8.71 10.84
CA PHE A 142 -2.45 7.94 11.24
C PHE A 142 -2.73 6.43 11.30
N GLY A 143 -3.89 6.00 11.81
CA GLY A 143 -4.30 4.59 11.76
C GLY A 143 -4.23 4.03 10.33
N GLY A 144 -4.86 4.72 9.37
CA GLY A 144 -4.81 4.43 7.93
C GLY A 144 -3.40 4.24 7.39
N TYR A 145 -2.56 5.24 7.62
CA TYR A 145 -1.18 5.23 7.13
C TYR A 145 -0.35 4.16 7.82
N TRP A 146 -0.63 3.84 9.08
CA TRP A 146 0.05 2.76 9.81
C TRP A 146 -0.37 1.38 9.29
N SER A 147 -1.66 1.15 9.00
CA SER A 147 -2.14 -0.08 8.35
C SER A 147 -1.43 -0.29 7.01
N ALA A 148 -1.40 0.75 6.16
CA ALA A 148 -0.69 0.71 4.88
C ALA A 148 0.81 0.44 5.05
N TYR A 149 1.45 1.07 6.04
CA TYR A 149 2.87 0.88 6.34
C TYR A 149 3.20 -0.60 6.65
N ASN A 150 2.39 -1.26 7.47
CA ASN A 150 2.62 -2.67 7.85
C ASN A 150 2.42 -3.63 6.67
N ILE A 151 1.31 -3.50 5.93
CA ILE A 151 1.02 -4.43 4.83
C ILE A 151 1.94 -4.24 3.63
N LEU A 152 2.33 -3.00 3.33
CA LEU A 152 3.32 -2.75 2.28
C LEU A 152 4.72 -3.26 2.67
N ALA A 153 5.06 -3.29 3.97
CA ALA A 153 6.30 -3.91 4.44
C ALA A 153 6.34 -5.42 4.15
N VAL A 154 5.21 -6.12 4.34
CA VAL A 154 5.06 -7.54 3.97
C VAL A 154 5.27 -7.73 2.47
N MET A 155 4.56 -6.95 1.65
CA MET A 155 4.67 -7.02 0.19
C MET A 155 6.11 -6.79 -0.29
N ALA A 156 6.77 -5.74 0.21
CA ALA A 156 8.14 -5.40 -0.17
C ALA A 156 9.14 -6.48 0.25
N SER A 157 9.02 -6.99 1.47
CA SER A 157 9.96 -7.97 2.02
C SER A 157 9.82 -9.34 1.39
N LEU A 158 8.59 -9.79 1.09
CA LEU A 158 8.39 -11.04 0.37
C LEU A 158 8.85 -10.94 -1.10
N SER A 159 8.82 -9.74 -1.69
CA SER A 159 9.29 -9.51 -3.06
C SER A 159 10.82 -9.46 -3.17
N MET A 160 11.51 -8.90 -2.16
CA MET A 160 12.95 -8.60 -2.26
C MET A 160 13.85 -9.39 -1.30
N ARG A 161 13.26 -10.12 -0.35
CA ARG A 161 13.95 -10.94 0.66
C ARG A 161 15.02 -10.15 1.44
N PRO A 162 14.64 -9.40 2.49
CA PRO A 162 15.59 -8.65 3.31
C PRO A 162 16.62 -9.54 4.01
N PRO A 163 17.74 -8.95 4.48
CA PRO A 163 18.75 -9.67 5.25
C PRO A 163 18.15 -10.40 6.46
N GLY A 164 18.52 -11.66 6.63
CA GLY A 164 18.02 -12.52 7.70
C GLY A 164 16.69 -13.21 7.42
N LEU A 165 16.01 -12.90 6.30
CA LEU A 165 14.85 -13.66 5.86
C LEU A 165 15.30 -14.89 5.07
N GLU A 166 14.99 -16.07 5.58
CA GLU A 166 15.47 -17.34 5.04
C GLU A 166 14.34 -18.24 4.58
N VAL A 167 14.54 -18.89 3.42
CA VAL A 167 13.70 -20.00 2.97
C VAL A 167 14.43 -21.28 3.33
N LEU A 168 13.87 -22.05 4.26
CA LEU A 168 14.49 -23.26 4.80
C LEU A 168 13.60 -24.46 4.55
N ASN A 169 14.21 -25.64 4.45
CA ASN A 169 13.43 -26.88 4.45
C ASN A 169 12.71 -27.05 5.80
N LEU A 170 11.44 -27.47 5.77
CA LEU A 170 10.59 -27.54 6.95
C LEU A 170 11.18 -28.43 8.05
N TYR A 171 11.74 -29.59 7.67
CA TYR A 171 12.38 -30.50 8.61
C TYR A 171 13.59 -29.86 9.29
N GLN A 172 14.41 -29.13 8.52
CA GLN A 172 15.58 -28.43 9.07
C GLN A 172 15.17 -27.30 10.02
N ALA A 173 14.03 -26.65 9.76
CA ALA A 173 13.57 -25.52 10.55
C ALA A 173 12.83 -25.92 11.84
N THR A 174 12.04 -26.99 11.81
CA THR A 174 11.12 -27.37 12.90
C THR A 174 11.40 -28.75 13.50
N GLY A 175 12.27 -29.56 12.88
CA GLY A 175 12.47 -30.96 13.23
C GLY A 175 11.28 -31.87 12.87
N GLN A 176 10.28 -31.35 12.16
CA GLN A 176 9.05 -32.07 11.80
C GLN A 176 8.84 -32.05 10.28
N ASN A 177 8.40 -33.19 9.74
CA ASN A 177 7.82 -33.26 8.40
C ASN A 177 6.30 -33.23 8.54
N VAL A 178 5.66 -32.20 7.98
CA VAL A 178 4.21 -32.13 7.96
C VAL A 178 3.75 -32.52 6.56
N VAL A 179 3.38 -33.81 6.41
CA VAL A 179 2.93 -34.39 5.13
C VAL A 179 1.68 -33.64 4.65
N GLY A 180 1.73 -33.09 3.44
CA GLY A 180 0.57 -32.48 2.76
C GLY A 180 0.41 -30.96 2.90
N LEU A 181 1.42 -30.24 3.42
CA LEU A 181 1.38 -28.77 3.58
C LEU A 181 2.41 -28.04 2.70
N THR A 182 3.68 -28.06 3.12
CA THR A 182 4.81 -27.41 2.43
C THR A 182 6.13 -28.07 2.82
N ASP A 183 7.06 -28.18 1.88
CA ASP A 183 8.42 -28.67 2.15
C ASP A 183 9.34 -27.57 2.69
N TYR A 184 8.89 -26.31 2.67
CA TYR A 184 9.67 -25.14 3.05
C TYR A 184 8.91 -24.23 4.01
N VAL A 185 9.67 -23.46 4.79
CA VAL A 185 9.17 -22.35 5.62
C VAL A 185 10.03 -21.11 5.37
N VAL A 186 9.40 -19.95 5.41
CA VAL A 186 10.08 -18.66 5.42
C VAL A 186 10.13 -18.16 6.86
N LYS A 187 11.33 -17.97 7.38
CA LYS A 187 11.54 -17.52 8.75
C LYS A 187 12.69 -16.54 8.86
N TRP A 188 12.74 -15.83 9.97
CA TRP A 188 13.85 -14.97 10.33
C TRP A 188 14.95 -15.80 11.01
N ALA A 189 16.22 -15.49 10.72
CA ALA A 189 17.37 -16.17 11.34
C ALA A 189 17.32 -16.06 12.87
N ASN A 190 16.94 -14.89 13.39
CA ASN A 190 16.62 -14.66 14.79
C ASN A 190 15.26 -13.94 14.93
N PRO A 191 14.52 -14.12 16.03
CA PRO A 191 13.25 -13.42 16.25
C PRO A 191 13.36 -11.89 16.16
N ALA A 192 14.50 -11.32 16.58
CA ALA A 192 14.74 -9.88 16.49
C ALA A 192 14.86 -9.36 15.05
N ASP A 193 15.27 -10.23 14.10
CA ASP A 193 15.44 -9.86 12.70
C ASP A 193 14.09 -9.61 12.02
N ALA A 194 12.96 -9.96 12.63
CA ALA A 194 11.63 -9.63 12.13
C ALA A 194 11.41 -8.13 11.86
N TRP A 195 12.13 -7.26 12.58
CA TRP A 195 12.12 -5.82 12.33
C TRP A 195 12.77 -5.42 11.01
N ASN A 196 13.63 -6.27 10.43
CA ASN A 196 14.19 -6.06 9.09
C ASN A 196 13.11 -6.13 8.00
N MET A 197 11.87 -6.51 8.31
CA MET A 197 10.72 -6.29 7.44
C MET A 197 10.56 -4.80 7.05
N PHE A 198 11.01 -3.89 7.92
CA PHE A 198 10.98 -2.44 7.72
C PHE A 198 12.36 -1.87 7.35
N TRP A 199 13.23 -2.66 6.72
CA TRP A 199 14.53 -2.19 6.25
C TRP A 199 14.41 -1.04 5.24
N TRP A 200 15.54 -0.39 4.91
CA TRP A 200 15.59 0.76 4.00
C TRP A 200 14.83 0.53 2.69
N GLY A 201 15.07 -0.59 1.99
CA GLY A 201 14.39 -0.85 0.73
C GLY A 201 12.89 -1.04 0.88
N ALA A 202 12.41 -1.69 1.95
CA ALA A 202 10.97 -1.75 2.22
C ALA A 202 10.37 -0.35 2.38
N ASN A 203 11.07 0.57 3.06
CA ASN A 203 10.58 1.95 3.21
C ASN A 203 10.39 2.64 1.85
N VAL A 204 11.27 2.41 0.87
CA VAL A 204 11.11 2.95 -0.48
C VAL A 204 9.78 2.50 -1.09
N PHE A 205 9.48 1.19 -1.04
CA PHE A 205 8.22 0.63 -1.54
C PHE A 205 6.99 1.10 -0.76
N ILE A 206 7.10 1.19 0.56
CA ILE A 206 6.02 1.65 1.44
C ILE A 206 5.66 3.10 1.11
N PHE A 207 6.66 3.98 1.06
CA PHE A 207 6.43 5.39 0.77
C PHE A 207 5.95 5.61 -0.66
N HIS A 208 6.47 4.86 -1.64
CA HIS A 208 5.95 4.89 -3.01
C HIS A 208 4.47 4.48 -3.03
N GLY A 209 4.10 3.34 -2.42
CA GLY A 209 2.70 2.89 -2.39
C GLY A 209 1.75 3.87 -1.71
N ILE A 210 2.15 4.43 -0.56
CA ILE A 210 1.36 5.44 0.17
C ILE A 210 1.22 6.73 -0.66
N LEU A 211 2.31 7.21 -1.25
CA LEU A 211 2.30 8.46 -2.01
C LEU A 211 1.49 8.30 -3.31
N ALA A 212 1.64 7.18 -4.01
CA ALA A 212 0.82 6.81 -5.16
C ALA A 212 -0.68 6.80 -4.82
N ALA A 213 -1.08 6.26 -3.67
CA ALA A 213 -2.47 6.26 -3.22
C ALA A 213 -3.03 7.69 -3.03
N VAL A 214 -2.24 8.58 -2.44
CA VAL A 214 -2.61 10.00 -2.27
C VAL A 214 -2.69 10.71 -3.61
N ILE A 215 -1.68 10.55 -4.48
CA ILE A 215 -1.65 11.14 -5.83
C ILE A 215 -2.86 10.70 -6.64
N LEU A 216 -3.15 9.39 -6.67
CA LEU A 216 -4.29 8.82 -7.39
C LEU A 216 -5.60 9.47 -6.92
N THR A 217 -5.84 9.45 -5.62
CA THR A 217 -7.07 9.96 -5.02
C THR A 217 -7.24 11.45 -5.27
N TRP A 218 -6.19 12.24 -5.06
CA TRP A 218 -6.23 13.69 -5.22
C TRP A 218 -6.32 14.10 -6.69
N SER A 219 -5.77 13.32 -7.61
CA SER A 219 -5.93 13.51 -9.06
C SER A 219 -7.38 13.28 -9.49
N ILE A 220 -8.02 12.21 -9.01
CA ILE A 220 -9.43 11.94 -9.28
C ILE A 220 -10.31 13.07 -8.74
N ILE A 221 -10.08 13.50 -7.50
CA ILE A 221 -10.85 14.61 -6.89
C ILE A 221 -10.60 15.91 -7.65
N SER A 222 -9.35 16.19 -8.06
CA SER A 222 -9.03 17.35 -8.89
C SER A 222 -9.78 17.32 -10.21
N ALA A 223 -9.85 16.17 -10.89
CA ALA A 223 -10.61 16.02 -12.12
C ALA A 223 -12.11 16.29 -11.91
N ILE A 224 -12.70 15.79 -10.82
CA ILE A 224 -14.10 16.05 -10.46
C ILE A 224 -14.32 17.56 -10.23
N TYR A 225 -13.48 18.21 -9.42
CA TYR A 225 -13.62 19.63 -9.13
C TYR A 225 -13.35 20.52 -10.35
N LEU A 226 -12.46 20.11 -11.25
CA LEU A 226 -12.20 20.79 -12.53
C LEU A 226 -13.43 20.73 -13.43
N TYR A 227 -14.03 19.55 -13.58
CA TYR A 227 -15.27 19.39 -14.32
C TYR A 227 -16.39 20.27 -13.75
N LEU A 228 -16.59 20.25 -12.43
CA LEU A 228 -17.58 21.09 -11.76
C LEU A 228 -17.32 22.58 -11.99
N TYR A 229 -16.06 23.02 -11.85
CA TYR A 229 -15.68 24.43 -12.07
C TYR A 229 -15.92 24.87 -13.51
N ILE A 230 -15.61 24.05 -14.51
CA ILE A 230 -15.87 24.39 -15.91
C ILE A 230 -17.37 24.57 -16.16
N ARG A 231 -18.20 23.76 -15.49
CA ARG A 231 -19.67 23.79 -15.62
C ARG A 231 -20.31 24.99 -14.93
N ASP A 232 -19.95 25.28 -13.68
CA ASP A 232 -20.66 26.25 -12.84
C ASP A 232 -19.87 27.55 -12.55
N ARG A 233 -18.57 27.57 -12.85
CA ARG A 233 -17.63 28.67 -12.57
C ARG A 233 -17.60 29.11 -11.10
N ASN A 234 -18.02 28.25 -10.17
CA ASN A 234 -18.07 28.57 -8.75
C ASN A 234 -16.65 28.74 -8.18
N PRO A 235 -16.32 29.91 -7.57
CA PRO A 235 -15.01 30.18 -6.98
C PRO A 235 -14.57 29.19 -5.90
N GLU A 236 -15.50 28.57 -5.17
CA GLU A 236 -15.20 27.53 -4.17
C GLU A 236 -14.57 26.29 -4.82
N ARG A 237 -14.98 25.92 -6.03
CA ARG A 237 -14.36 24.81 -6.78
C ARG A 237 -12.91 25.15 -7.15
N LEU A 238 -12.68 26.41 -7.53
CA LEU A 238 -11.34 26.91 -7.81
C LEU A 238 -10.47 26.94 -6.56
N MET A 239 -11.01 27.22 -5.37
CA MET A 239 -10.27 27.12 -4.11
C MET A 239 -9.74 25.71 -3.87
N MET A 240 -10.57 24.69 -4.10
CA MET A 240 -10.13 23.29 -3.99
C MET A 240 -9.01 22.96 -5.00
N LEU A 241 -9.18 23.39 -6.26
CA LEU A 241 -8.19 23.14 -7.32
C LEU A 241 -6.84 23.81 -7.02
N LYS A 242 -6.85 25.02 -6.44
CA LYS A 242 -5.63 25.73 -6.02
C LYS A 242 -4.87 25.00 -4.92
N LEU A 243 -5.55 24.21 -4.09
CA LEU A 243 -4.91 23.35 -3.10
C LEU A 243 -4.38 22.07 -3.76
N LEU A 244 -5.25 21.36 -4.51
CA LEU A 244 -4.94 20.00 -4.97
C LEU A 244 -3.96 19.97 -6.14
N VAL A 245 -4.16 20.79 -7.18
CA VAL A 245 -3.40 20.65 -8.44
C VAL A 245 -1.90 20.91 -8.25
N PRO A 246 -1.45 22.01 -7.60
CA PRO A 246 -0.04 22.22 -7.35
C PRO A 246 0.56 21.13 -6.44
N THR A 247 -0.20 20.70 -5.43
CA THR A 247 0.26 19.65 -4.51
C THR A 247 0.46 18.33 -5.24
N VAL A 248 -0.52 17.88 -6.03
CA VAL A 248 -0.41 16.66 -6.84
C VAL A 248 0.77 16.74 -7.81
N ALA A 249 1.02 17.88 -8.44
CA ALA A 249 2.16 18.05 -9.33
C ALA A 249 3.50 17.87 -8.59
N ILE A 250 3.64 18.47 -7.40
CA ILE A 250 4.83 18.33 -6.55
C ILE A 250 5.00 16.88 -6.09
N LEU A 251 3.92 16.27 -5.59
CA LEU A 251 3.96 14.88 -5.12
C LEU A 251 4.31 13.92 -6.25
N THR A 252 3.77 14.12 -7.46
CA THR A 252 4.09 13.31 -8.65
C THR A 252 5.55 13.44 -9.06
N ALA A 253 6.14 14.64 -8.93
CA ALA A 253 7.56 14.83 -9.19
C ALA A 253 8.43 14.08 -8.16
N ILE A 254 8.08 14.14 -6.87
CA ILE A 254 8.78 13.37 -5.82
C ILE A 254 8.61 11.86 -6.06
N GLU A 255 7.40 11.42 -6.39
CA GLU A 255 7.07 10.03 -6.67
C GLU A 255 7.92 9.46 -7.80
N GLY A 256 8.04 10.17 -8.93
CA GLY A 256 8.82 9.70 -10.07
C GLY A 256 10.32 9.83 -9.86
N PHE A 257 10.81 11.03 -9.51
CA PHE A 257 12.24 11.33 -9.50
C PHE A 257 12.98 10.80 -8.26
N VAL A 258 12.29 10.57 -7.15
CA VAL A 258 12.91 10.11 -5.90
C VAL A 258 12.51 8.67 -5.61
N LEU A 259 11.23 8.44 -5.32
CA LEU A 259 10.78 7.13 -4.85
C LEU A 259 10.82 6.08 -5.97
N GLY A 260 10.35 6.43 -7.17
CA GLY A 260 10.38 5.57 -8.35
C GLY A 260 11.80 5.26 -8.79
N HIS A 261 12.72 6.23 -8.73
CA HIS A 261 14.14 6.00 -9.02
C HIS A 261 14.76 5.00 -8.05
N PHE A 262 14.66 5.22 -6.74
CA PHE A 262 15.21 4.28 -5.75
C PHE A 262 14.53 2.90 -5.82
N GLN A 263 13.23 2.86 -6.10
CA GLN A 263 12.52 1.59 -6.29
C GLN A 263 13.05 0.83 -7.51
N GLY A 264 13.34 1.54 -8.61
CA GLY A 264 13.98 0.99 -9.80
C GLY A 264 15.38 0.43 -9.52
N GLU A 265 16.21 1.16 -8.77
CA GLU A 265 17.54 0.67 -8.35
C GLU A 265 17.42 -0.63 -7.54
N LEU A 266 16.48 -0.70 -6.60
CA LEU A 266 16.24 -1.90 -5.80
C LEU A 266 15.76 -3.08 -6.68
N VAL A 267 14.84 -2.86 -7.62
CA VAL A 267 14.42 -3.92 -8.57
C VAL A 267 15.60 -4.39 -9.40
N THR A 268 16.45 -3.48 -9.85
CA THR A 268 17.65 -3.81 -10.64
C THR A 268 18.63 -4.69 -9.85
N GLN A 269 18.79 -4.43 -8.54
CA GLN A 269 19.70 -5.19 -7.68
C GLN A 269 19.13 -6.53 -7.21
N TYR A 270 17.85 -6.58 -6.86
CA TYR A 270 17.24 -7.72 -6.14
C TYR A 270 16.28 -8.55 -7.00
N ASP A 271 15.78 -8.03 -8.12
CA ASP A 271 14.81 -8.71 -9.01
C ASP A 271 15.10 -8.38 -10.50
N PRO A 272 16.26 -8.81 -11.03
CA PRO A 272 16.67 -8.48 -12.40
C PRO A 272 15.74 -9.08 -13.45
N LEU A 273 15.01 -10.15 -13.14
CA LEU A 273 14.01 -10.72 -14.06
C LEU A 273 12.80 -9.79 -14.20
N LYS A 274 12.34 -9.16 -13.11
CA LYS A 274 11.30 -8.12 -13.18
C LYS A 274 11.79 -6.92 -13.99
N LEU A 275 13.03 -6.47 -13.80
CA LEU A 275 13.60 -5.41 -14.62
C LEU A 275 13.59 -5.78 -16.10
N ALA A 276 14.10 -6.97 -16.45
CA ALA A 276 14.15 -7.46 -17.82
C ALA A 276 12.76 -7.49 -18.48
N ALA A 277 11.73 -7.89 -17.73
CA ALA A 277 10.36 -7.90 -18.23
C ALA A 277 9.77 -6.48 -18.43
N ILE A 278 10.04 -5.54 -17.52
CA ILE A 278 9.54 -4.15 -17.60
C ILE A 278 10.24 -3.39 -18.75
N GLU A 279 11.54 -3.59 -18.91
CA GLU A 279 12.37 -2.92 -19.92
C GLU A 279 12.31 -3.61 -21.31
N GLY A 280 11.52 -4.69 -21.45
CA GLY A 280 11.35 -5.39 -22.73
C GLY A 280 12.62 -6.10 -23.22
N MET A 281 13.44 -6.60 -22.30
CA MET A 281 14.72 -7.24 -22.58
C MET A 281 14.57 -8.70 -23.05
N TYR A 282 13.91 -8.93 -24.19
CA TYR A 282 13.57 -10.28 -24.66
C TYR A 282 14.73 -11.05 -25.34
N TRP A 283 15.97 -10.85 -24.89
CA TRP A 283 17.14 -11.54 -25.46
C TRP A 283 17.65 -12.66 -24.56
N SER A 284 18.24 -13.69 -25.15
CA SER A 284 18.91 -14.74 -24.39
C SER A 284 20.30 -14.30 -23.94
N GLY A 285 20.62 -14.50 -22.65
CA GLY A 285 21.96 -14.29 -22.13
C GLY A 285 22.29 -12.85 -21.73
N LEU A 286 23.58 -12.58 -21.51
CA LEU A 286 24.10 -11.26 -21.15
C LEU A 286 24.23 -10.37 -22.38
N ARG A 287 23.60 -9.20 -22.35
CA ARG A 287 23.74 -8.15 -23.37
C ARG A 287 23.81 -6.78 -22.72
N VAL A 288 24.60 -5.88 -23.29
CA VAL A 288 24.62 -4.48 -22.90
C VAL A 288 23.52 -3.74 -23.66
N ASP A 289 22.61 -3.11 -22.92
CA ASP A 289 21.79 -2.00 -23.41
C ASP A 289 22.41 -0.69 -22.88
N PRO A 290 23.05 0.12 -23.74
CA PRO A 290 23.74 1.33 -23.28
C PRO A 290 22.81 2.36 -22.64
N LEU A 291 21.53 2.44 -23.05
CA LEU A 291 20.58 3.41 -22.53
C LEU A 291 20.10 2.98 -21.14
N THR A 292 19.63 1.75 -21.00
CA THR A 292 19.21 1.23 -19.69
C THR A 292 20.39 1.17 -18.73
N SER A 293 21.58 0.79 -19.20
CA SER A 293 22.81 0.81 -18.40
C SER A 293 23.09 2.21 -17.85
N PHE A 294 22.94 3.25 -18.69
CA PHE A 294 23.21 4.62 -18.26
C PHE A 294 22.19 5.09 -17.23
N LEU A 295 20.90 4.77 -17.43
CA LEU A 295 19.83 5.17 -16.52
C LEU A 295 19.86 4.42 -15.18
N ALA A 296 20.19 3.12 -15.19
CA ALA A 296 20.18 2.28 -14.00
C ALA A 296 21.51 2.32 -13.21
N TYR A 297 22.65 2.48 -13.90
CA TYR A 297 23.98 2.35 -13.29
C TYR A 297 24.92 3.54 -13.56
N GLY A 298 24.51 4.54 -14.35
CA GLY A 298 25.37 5.67 -14.71
C GLY A 298 26.55 5.30 -15.62
N THR A 299 26.55 4.09 -16.19
CA THR A 299 27.60 3.60 -17.11
C THR A 299 26.99 3.15 -18.43
N PHE A 300 27.77 3.01 -19.51
CA PHE A 300 27.26 2.55 -20.81
C PHE A 300 27.52 1.07 -21.10
N ASN A 301 28.08 0.33 -20.13
CA ASN A 301 28.66 -0.99 -20.34
C ASN A 301 28.17 -2.05 -19.35
N HIS A 302 27.14 -1.75 -18.54
CA HIS A 302 26.50 -2.75 -17.70
C HIS A 302 25.73 -3.75 -18.57
N ALA A 303 25.98 -5.05 -18.35
CA ALA A 303 25.31 -6.11 -19.08
C ALA A 303 24.12 -6.64 -18.26
N PHE A 304 22.97 -6.76 -18.91
CA PHE A 304 21.74 -7.28 -18.32
C PHE A 304 21.46 -8.68 -18.85
N TRP A 305 20.87 -9.51 -17.99
CA TRP A 305 20.23 -10.75 -18.40
C TRP A 305 18.88 -10.43 -19.02
N GLY A 306 18.62 -10.93 -20.22
CA GLY A 306 17.27 -10.83 -20.79
C GLY A 306 16.33 -11.94 -20.30
N TYR A 307 15.04 -11.72 -20.54
CA TYR A 307 13.91 -12.59 -20.17
C TYR A 307 13.82 -13.86 -21.01
#